data_AF-A0A1D6PFG5-F1
#
_entry.id   AF-A0A1D6PFG5-F1
#
_cell.length_a   1.000
_cell.length_b   1.000
_cell.length_c   1.000
_cell.angle_alpha   90.00
_cell.angle_beta   90.00
_cell.angle_gamma   90.00
#
_symmetry.space_group_name_H-M   'P 1'
#
loop_
_entity.id
_entity.type
_entity.pdbx_description
1 polymer ?
#
loop_
_entity_poly.entity_id
_entity_poly.type
_entity_poly.pdbx_seq_one_letter_code
_entity_poly.pdbx_strand_id
1 'polypeptide(L)'
;MPGVASAAGSGIWSRRRDEITFDRLQKFWNDLLPQARQELLKLDKQTLIEQARKNFYCSRCNGLLLESFAQIVIYGKSLQQEASDIGHLRTAIELRITHGEQDGAQDPSIHPWGGLSTTKDGFLTLLDCFIKAKSLRVLQNVFDNARAREREREMLYPDACGAGGRGWISQGMANYRGHGIREMCALHTAHLSCTTLVDFWSALGEGTRSSLLRMKEEDFIEKLMYRFDSKRFCRECRRNVIREFKDLKELKRMQREPRCTSWFCVADTAFKCEVFEDAVVIDWHQCLSEPDESYDHFEWAIGTDEGESDIFGFENVGMNAQVHRNGIDLDQFEDYFITLRAWRLDGQCTELCVKAHALKGQSCAHHRLVVGDGFVTMTKGESIRNFFEHAEEAEEEDEDDAMDRDGNDFDGDDAHSQKHAKSPELAREFLLDAAAVIFKEQIEKAFREGTAQQNARSVFVTLALKLLEQRVHVACKEIIT
;
A
#
# COMPACT_ATOMS: atom_id res chain seq x y z
N MET A 1 -0.69 -16.49 -36.03
CA MET A 1 -0.10 -15.58 -37.03
C MET A 1 -1.20 -14.75 -37.66
N PRO A 2 -1.38 -13.51 -37.19
CA PRO A 2 -1.68 -12.37 -38.07
C PRO A 2 -0.57 -11.32 -37.94
N GLY A 3 -0.20 -10.72 -39.07
CA GLY A 3 1.01 -9.93 -39.26
C GLY A 3 1.04 -8.61 -38.48
N VAL A 4 2.17 -8.36 -37.83
CA VAL A 4 2.55 -7.07 -37.27
C VAL A 4 2.82 -6.11 -38.42
N ALA A 5 1.93 -5.14 -38.61
CA ALA A 5 2.19 -4.03 -39.51
C ALA A 5 3.36 -3.19 -38.96
N SER A 6 4.46 -3.17 -39.70
CA SER A 6 5.61 -2.28 -39.46
C SER A 6 5.13 -0.82 -39.50
N ALA A 7 5.06 -0.17 -38.35
CA ALA A 7 4.73 1.24 -38.20
C ALA A 7 5.91 2.11 -38.70
N ALA A 8 6.04 2.23 -40.01
CA ALA A 8 6.95 3.18 -40.63
C ALA A 8 6.40 4.62 -40.46
N GLY A 9 7.18 5.48 -39.79
CA GLY A 9 7.23 6.91 -40.12
C GLY A 9 6.28 7.87 -39.39
N SER A 10 6.21 7.86 -38.06
CA SER A 10 5.50 8.90 -37.28
C SER A 10 6.41 9.80 -36.42
N GLY A 11 7.65 10.04 -36.84
CA GLY A 11 8.61 10.89 -36.13
C GLY A 11 8.55 12.37 -36.53
N ILE A 12 9.13 13.26 -35.72
CA ILE A 12 9.30 14.69 -36.09
C ILE A 12 10.03 14.80 -37.44
N TRP A 13 10.93 13.86 -37.73
CA TRP A 13 11.70 13.77 -38.97
C TRP A 13 10.91 13.26 -40.17
N SER A 14 9.71 12.70 -39.97
CA SER A 14 8.83 12.23 -41.06
C SER A 14 7.52 13.02 -41.17
N ARG A 15 7.18 13.87 -40.20
CA ARG A 15 5.85 14.50 -40.10
C ARG A 15 5.81 16.02 -40.39
N ARG A 16 6.95 16.72 -40.39
CA ARG A 16 6.99 18.14 -40.80
C ARG A 16 7.19 18.22 -42.32
N ARG A 17 6.10 18.53 -43.03
CA ARG A 17 6.06 18.55 -44.50
C ARG A 17 6.99 19.58 -45.16
N ASP A 18 7.61 20.52 -44.44
CA ASP A 18 8.15 21.70 -45.14
C ASP A 18 9.60 22.14 -44.90
N GLU A 19 10.47 21.52 -44.08
CA GLU A 19 11.82 22.15 -43.89
C GLU A 19 13.09 21.27 -43.87
N ILE A 20 13.11 20.02 -43.39
CA ILE A 20 14.36 19.22 -43.36
C ILE A 20 14.10 17.73 -43.66
N THR A 21 14.72 17.20 -44.71
CA THR A 21 14.65 15.77 -45.06
C THR A 21 15.62 14.92 -44.22
N PHE A 22 15.31 13.63 -44.06
CA PHE A 22 16.20 12.69 -43.37
C PHE A 22 17.62 12.68 -43.94
N ASP A 23 17.76 12.71 -45.26
CA ASP A 23 19.08 12.73 -45.93
C ASP A 23 19.89 13.99 -45.58
N ARG A 24 19.22 15.14 -45.43
CA ARG A 24 19.86 16.39 -45.00
C ARG A 24 20.30 16.33 -43.54
N LEU A 25 19.45 15.82 -42.65
CA LEU A 25 19.81 15.57 -41.25
C LEU A 25 20.98 14.59 -41.15
N GLN A 26 20.99 13.55 -41.97
CA GLN A 26 22.05 12.54 -41.97
C GLN A 26 23.38 13.14 -42.44
N LYS A 27 23.35 13.98 -43.48
CA LYS A 27 24.55 14.72 -43.93
C LYS A 27 25.07 15.63 -42.82
N PHE A 28 24.20 16.47 -42.24
CA PHE A 28 24.55 17.34 -41.12
C PHE A 28 25.17 16.57 -39.94
N TRP A 29 24.53 15.47 -39.53
CA TRP A 29 25.02 14.65 -38.42
C TRP A 29 26.41 14.06 -38.71
N ASN A 30 26.63 13.57 -39.94
CA ASN A 30 27.91 13.01 -40.36
C ASN A 30 29.04 14.05 -40.42
N ASP A 31 28.71 15.28 -40.82
CA ASP A 31 29.67 16.39 -40.92
C ASP A 31 30.08 16.95 -39.54
N LEU A 32 29.28 16.70 -38.48
CA LEU A 32 29.62 17.10 -37.12
C LEU A 32 30.70 16.20 -36.50
N LEU A 33 31.75 16.84 -35.97
CA LEU A 33 32.74 16.20 -35.10
C LEU A 33 32.08 15.63 -33.83
N PRO A 34 32.60 14.53 -33.26
CA PRO A 34 32.04 13.94 -32.04
C PRO A 34 31.90 14.91 -30.87
N GLN A 35 32.85 15.82 -30.66
CA GLN A 35 32.73 16.85 -29.62
C GLN A 35 31.57 17.81 -29.89
N ALA A 36 31.38 18.23 -31.15
CA ALA A 36 30.27 19.10 -31.53
C ALA A 36 28.90 18.41 -31.35
N ARG A 37 28.82 17.09 -31.61
CA ARG A 37 27.62 16.30 -31.33
C ARG A 37 27.32 16.24 -29.82
N GLN A 38 28.35 16.09 -28.99
CA GLN A 38 28.19 16.11 -27.54
C GLN A 38 27.71 17.48 -27.04
N GLU A 39 28.28 18.59 -27.53
CA GLU A 39 27.81 19.94 -27.16
C GLU A 39 26.37 20.20 -27.61
N LEU A 40 26.01 19.77 -28.83
CA LEU A 40 24.66 19.90 -29.37
C LEU A 40 23.61 19.15 -28.52
N LEU A 41 23.99 17.97 -28.02
CA LEU A 41 23.14 17.08 -27.23
C LEU A 41 23.35 17.24 -25.72
N LYS A 42 23.60 18.45 -25.24
CA LYS A 42 23.48 18.80 -23.82
C LYS A 42 22.14 19.44 -23.56
N LEU A 43 21.54 19.15 -22.42
CA LEU A 43 20.35 19.81 -21.93
C LEU A 43 20.59 20.19 -20.47
N ASP A 44 20.50 21.49 -20.19
CA ASP A 44 20.65 22.00 -18.84
C ASP A 44 19.37 21.78 -18.01
N LYS A 45 19.57 21.68 -16.70
CA LYS A 45 18.48 21.45 -15.74
C LYS A 45 17.42 22.55 -15.82
N GLN A 46 17.83 23.80 -15.99
CA GLN A 46 16.93 24.94 -15.96
C GLN A 46 15.97 24.91 -17.16
N THR A 47 16.47 24.69 -18.36
CA THR A 47 15.66 24.53 -19.59
C THR A 47 14.64 23.41 -19.44
N LEU A 48 15.04 22.25 -18.90
CA LEU A 48 14.10 21.13 -18.69
C LEU A 48 12.98 21.53 -17.71
N ILE A 49 13.32 22.16 -16.60
CA ILE A 49 12.35 22.59 -15.58
C ILE A 49 11.41 23.66 -16.14
N GLU A 50 11.92 24.63 -16.89
CA GLU A 50 11.10 25.66 -17.52
C GLU A 50 10.12 25.07 -18.53
N GLN A 51 10.53 24.05 -19.28
CA GLN A 51 9.63 23.35 -20.21
C GLN A 51 8.62 22.47 -19.47
N ALA A 52 9.02 21.81 -18.39
CA ALA A 52 8.11 21.05 -17.54
C ALA A 52 7.03 21.94 -16.91
N ARG A 53 7.38 23.14 -16.44
CA ARG A 53 6.42 24.12 -15.88
C ARG A 53 5.33 24.52 -16.88
N LYS A 54 5.67 24.58 -18.18
CA LYS A 54 4.70 24.91 -19.25
C LYS A 54 3.66 23.81 -19.48
N ASN A 55 3.88 22.60 -18.98
CA ASN A 55 2.96 21.48 -19.13
C ASN A 55 1.93 21.39 -17.98
N PHE A 56 1.87 22.40 -17.09
CA PHE A 56 0.93 22.51 -15.97
C PHE A 56 0.73 21.17 -15.23
N TYR A 57 1.78 20.59 -14.64
CA TYR A 57 1.60 19.41 -13.79
C TYR A 57 1.04 19.82 -12.42
N CYS A 58 0.31 18.92 -11.73
CA CYS A 58 -0.04 19.18 -10.33
C CYS A 58 1.24 19.26 -9.48
N SER A 59 1.15 19.91 -8.32
CA SER A 59 2.31 20.19 -7.45
C SER A 59 3.13 18.93 -7.12
N ARG A 60 2.44 17.82 -6.80
CA ARG A 60 3.05 16.52 -6.47
C ARG A 60 3.75 15.87 -7.67
N CYS A 61 3.12 15.80 -8.83
CA CYS A 61 3.75 15.29 -10.05
C CYS A 61 4.96 16.14 -10.47
N ASN A 62 4.89 17.46 -10.29
CA ASN A 62 6.01 18.36 -10.56
C ASN A 62 7.21 18.07 -9.63
N GLY A 63 6.96 17.81 -8.34
CA GLY A 63 7.99 17.37 -7.40
C GLY A 63 8.69 16.08 -7.85
N LEU A 64 7.92 15.05 -8.21
CA LEU A 64 8.43 13.76 -8.68
C LEU A 64 9.25 13.87 -9.98
N LEU A 65 8.88 14.81 -10.86
CA LEU A 65 9.64 15.10 -12.07
C LEU A 65 11.03 15.69 -11.74
N LEU A 66 11.11 16.55 -10.73
CA LEU A 66 12.38 17.11 -10.25
C LEU A 66 13.25 16.04 -9.58
N GLU A 67 12.63 15.13 -8.81
CA GLU A 67 13.31 13.98 -8.21
C GLU A 67 13.90 13.05 -9.28
N SER A 68 13.19 12.87 -10.41
CA SER A 68 13.70 12.08 -11.55
C SER A 68 15.05 12.61 -12.07
N PHE A 69 15.25 13.93 -12.04
CA PHE A 69 16.55 14.53 -12.38
C PHE A 69 17.66 14.12 -11.39
N ALA A 70 17.37 14.13 -10.08
CA ALA A 70 18.34 13.70 -9.07
C ALA A 70 18.67 12.20 -9.23
N GLN A 71 17.65 11.38 -9.50
CA GLN A 71 17.81 9.93 -9.70
C GLN A 71 18.69 9.61 -10.90
N ILE A 72 18.52 10.28 -12.05
CA ILE A 72 19.39 10.02 -13.21
C ILE A 72 20.84 10.47 -12.97
N VAL A 73 21.06 11.54 -12.20
CA VAL A 73 22.42 11.97 -11.81
C VAL A 73 23.09 10.93 -10.90
N ILE A 74 22.36 10.38 -9.93
CA ILE A 74 22.87 9.29 -9.07
C ILE A 74 23.19 8.07 -9.94
N TYR A 75 22.26 7.68 -10.81
CA TYR A 75 22.45 6.56 -11.76
C TYR A 75 23.70 6.74 -12.64
N GLY A 76 23.91 7.96 -13.16
CA GLY A 76 25.10 8.27 -13.95
C GLY A 76 26.41 8.15 -13.17
N LYS A 77 26.42 8.52 -11.88
CA LYS A 77 27.59 8.36 -11.01
C LYS A 77 27.92 6.89 -10.75
N SER A 78 26.91 6.06 -10.49
CA SER A 78 27.09 4.62 -10.28
C SER A 78 27.70 3.93 -11.50
N LEU A 79 27.22 4.24 -12.70
CA LEU A 79 27.79 3.71 -13.96
C LEU A 79 29.26 4.13 -14.18
N GLN A 80 29.63 5.34 -13.77
CA GLN A 80 31.02 5.83 -13.88
C GLN A 80 31.95 5.19 -12.84
N GLN A 81 31.40 4.80 -11.68
CA GLN A 81 32.15 4.14 -10.61
C GLN A 81 32.39 2.66 -10.92
N GLU A 82 31.39 1.95 -11.46
CA GLU A 82 31.54 0.57 -11.97
C GLU A 82 32.55 0.47 -13.13
N ALA A 83 32.65 1.51 -13.97
CA ALA A 83 33.66 1.58 -15.03
C ALA A 83 35.10 1.84 -14.51
N SER A 84 35.23 2.30 -13.26
CA SER A 84 36.51 2.58 -12.61
C SER A 84 37.00 1.41 -11.75
N ASP A 85 36.09 0.59 -11.21
CA ASP A 85 36.38 -0.59 -10.39
C ASP A 85 36.31 -1.89 -11.22
N ILE A 86 37.18 -2.03 -12.22
CA ILE A 86 37.41 -3.34 -12.87
C ILE A 86 38.44 -4.12 -12.05
N GLY A 87 37.93 -4.87 -11.07
CA GLY A 87 38.69 -5.86 -10.33
C GLY A 87 37.95 -6.35 -9.10
N HIS A 88 36.97 -7.25 -9.29
CA HIS A 88 36.21 -8.01 -8.28
C HIS A 88 34.92 -7.38 -7.73
N LEU A 89 33.79 -7.53 -8.46
CA LEU A 89 32.64 -8.32 -8.00
C LEU A 89 31.61 -8.46 -9.14
N ARG A 90 31.75 -9.52 -9.94
CA ARG A 90 30.83 -9.85 -11.04
C ARG A 90 29.60 -10.58 -10.51
N THR A 91 28.70 -9.88 -9.82
CA THR A 91 27.41 -10.41 -9.32
C THR A 91 26.50 -9.21 -9.03
N ALA A 92 25.29 -9.00 -9.55
CA ALA A 92 24.23 -9.92 -9.96
C ALA A 92 23.32 -9.34 -11.08
N ILE A 93 23.78 -8.35 -11.85
CA ILE A 93 22.97 -7.68 -12.90
C ILE A 93 23.23 -8.26 -14.31
N GLU A 94 24.35 -8.96 -14.52
CA GLU A 94 24.77 -9.46 -15.84
C GLU A 94 24.05 -10.71 -16.35
N LEU A 95 23.20 -11.38 -15.56
CA LEU A 95 22.53 -12.62 -15.98
C LEU A 95 21.36 -12.41 -16.98
N ARG A 96 21.07 -11.18 -17.42
CA ARG A 96 20.10 -10.93 -18.50
C ARG A 96 20.66 -10.25 -19.75
N ILE A 97 21.96 -9.97 -19.81
CA ILE A 97 22.54 -9.07 -20.84
C ILE A 97 23.48 -9.77 -21.82
N THR A 98 23.77 -11.06 -21.67
CA THR A 98 24.66 -11.77 -22.60
C THR A 98 23.91 -12.69 -23.55
N HIS A 99 23.46 -12.14 -24.68
CA HIS A 99 23.56 -12.79 -25.99
C HIS A 99 23.35 -11.75 -27.11
N GLY A 100 24.43 -11.42 -27.83
CA GLY A 100 24.34 -10.65 -29.07
C GLY A 100 25.48 -9.67 -29.30
N GLU A 101 26.74 -10.12 -29.28
CA GLU A 101 27.82 -9.36 -29.92
C GLU A 101 27.63 -9.40 -31.44
N GLN A 102 27.09 -8.31 -32.00
CA GLN A 102 27.43 -7.76 -33.31
C GLN A 102 26.83 -6.34 -33.43
N ASP A 103 27.69 -5.32 -33.52
CA ASP A 103 27.39 -3.90 -33.77
C ASP A 103 26.54 -3.17 -32.70
N GLY A 104 26.79 -3.50 -31.42
CA GLY A 104 25.89 -3.28 -30.29
C GLY A 104 25.75 -1.85 -29.75
N ALA A 105 24.85 -1.07 -30.34
CA ALA A 105 24.17 0.00 -29.59
C ALA A 105 23.20 -0.63 -28.58
N GLN A 106 23.24 -0.19 -27.31
CA GLN A 106 22.28 -0.65 -26.30
C GLN A 106 20.85 -0.37 -26.79
N ASP A 107 19.91 -1.29 -26.56
CA ASP A 107 18.52 -1.07 -26.96
C ASP A 107 17.88 0.03 -26.06
N PRO A 108 17.46 1.18 -26.62
CA PRO A 108 16.82 2.25 -25.86
C PRO A 108 15.50 1.82 -25.21
N SER A 109 14.86 0.74 -25.69
CA SER A 109 13.57 0.23 -25.18
C SER A 109 13.69 -0.50 -23.84
N ILE A 110 14.84 -1.12 -23.57
CA ILE A 110 15.14 -1.79 -22.30
C ILE A 110 15.91 -0.89 -21.32
N HIS A 111 16.56 0.17 -21.83
CA HIS A 111 17.29 1.11 -20.97
C HIS A 111 16.33 1.90 -20.07
N PRO A 112 16.53 1.94 -18.75
CA PRO A 112 15.54 2.45 -17.81
C PRO A 112 15.37 3.99 -17.88
N TRP A 113 16.30 4.68 -18.54
CA TRP A 113 16.21 6.11 -18.87
C TRP A 113 16.11 6.39 -20.38
N GLY A 114 15.74 5.41 -21.20
CA GLY A 114 15.55 5.59 -22.65
C GLY A 114 16.80 6.06 -23.41
N GLY A 115 18.00 5.68 -22.94
CA GLY A 115 19.28 6.12 -23.51
C GLY A 115 19.81 7.47 -23.02
N LEU A 116 19.14 8.12 -22.07
CA LEU A 116 19.66 9.32 -21.40
C LEU A 116 20.80 8.98 -20.42
N SER A 117 21.73 9.91 -20.27
CA SER A 117 22.81 9.91 -19.29
C SER A 117 23.11 11.32 -18.79
N THR A 118 24.04 11.47 -17.85
CA THR A 118 24.47 12.76 -17.30
C THR A 118 25.96 13.00 -17.50
N THR A 119 26.34 14.21 -17.88
CA THR A 119 27.75 14.64 -17.93
C THR A 119 28.29 14.89 -16.51
N LYS A 120 29.62 15.00 -16.38
CA LYS A 120 30.29 15.35 -15.11
C LYS A 120 29.85 16.72 -14.56
N ASP A 121 29.51 17.64 -15.44
CA ASP A 121 29.07 19.00 -15.10
C ASP A 121 27.54 19.07 -14.81
N GLY A 122 26.85 17.93 -14.79
CA GLY A 122 25.43 17.84 -14.43
C GLY A 122 24.44 18.19 -15.54
N PHE A 123 24.87 18.19 -16.81
CA PHE A 123 23.97 18.30 -17.95
C PHE A 123 23.39 16.94 -18.32
N LEU A 124 22.14 16.92 -18.79
CA LEU A 124 21.54 15.75 -19.41
C LEU A 124 22.06 15.59 -20.84
N THR A 125 22.36 14.36 -21.23
CA THR A 125 22.80 14.02 -22.59
C THR A 125 22.38 12.59 -22.94
N LEU A 126 22.81 12.07 -24.09
CA LEU A 126 22.60 10.67 -24.47
C LEU A 126 23.81 9.82 -24.08
N LEU A 127 23.64 8.50 -24.02
CA LEU A 127 24.77 7.59 -23.90
C LEU A 127 25.75 7.74 -25.07
N ASP A 128 27.03 7.59 -24.77
CA ASP A 128 28.13 7.78 -25.71
C ASP A 128 28.02 6.90 -26.96
N CYS A 129 27.49 5.68 -26.82
CA CYS A 129 27.27 4.76 -27.94
C CYS A 129 26.28 5.31 -28.99
N PHE A 130 25.30 6.12 -28.57
CA PHE A 130 24.35 6.77 -29.49
C PHE A 130 24.93 8.03 -30.12
N ILE A 131 25.71 8.82 -29.37
CA ILE A 131 26.31 10.06 -29.87
C ILE A 131 27.43 9.77 -30.89
N LYS A 132 28.25 8.75 -30.59
CA LYS A 132 29.38 8.34 -31.44
C LYS A 132 28.95 7.47 -32.62
N ALA A 133 27.68 7.10 -32.70
CA ALA A 133 27.16 6.30 -33.80
C ALA A 133 27.36 7.01 -35.15
N LYS A 134 27.83 6.25 -36.15
CA LYS A 134 27.99 6.74 -37.53
C LYS A 134 26.67 6.88 -38.26
N SER A 135 25.65 6.09 -37.89
CA SER A 135 24.35 6.11 -38.54
C SER A 135 23.36 6.97 -37.75
N LEU A 136 22.76 7.96 -38.41
CA LEU A 136 21.67 8.75 -37.83
C LEU A 136 20.47 7.89 -37.42
N ARG A 137 20.28 6.71 -38.03
CA ARG A 137 19.21 5.77 -37.66
C ARG A 137 19.30 5.28 -36.21
N VAL A 138 20.52 5.19 -35.67
CA VAL A 138 20.73 4.83 -34.26
C VAL A 138 20.15 5.92 -33.35
N LEU A 139 20.41 7.18 -33.67
CA LEU A 139 19.85 8.32 -32.95
C LEU A 139 18.33 8.45 -33.17
N GLN A 140 17.86 8.18 -34.39
CA GLN A 140 16.43 8.13 -34.71
C GLN A 140 15.69 7.11 -33.83
N ASN A 141 16.28 5.92 -33.68
CA ASN A 141 15.71 4.84 -32.90
C ASN A 141 15.50 5.27 -31.43
N VAL A 142 16.42 6.03 -30.85
CA VAL A 142 16.26 6.59 -29.48
C VAL A 142 15.02 7.48 -29.39
N PHE A 143 14.83 8.40 -30.35
CA PHE A 143 13.69 9.31 -30.35
C PHE A 143 12.36 8.63 -30.71
N ASP A 144 12.37 7.65 -31.61
CA ASP A 144 11.20 6.82 -31.92
C ASP A 144 10.76 5.99 -30.71
N ASN A 145 11.72 5.42 -29.96
CA ASN A 145 11.44 4.73 -28.70
C ASN A 145 10.85 5.69 -27.65
N ALA A 146 11.35 6.93 -27.55
CA ALA A 146 10.76 7.94 -26.66
C ALA A 146 9.27 8.18 -26.98
N ARG A 147 8.92 8.29 -28.27
CA ARG A 147 7.52 8.42 -28.70
C ARG A 147 6.69 7.18 -28.43
N ALA A 148 7.26 5.98 -28.61
CA ALA A 148 6.58 4.74 -28.29
C ALA A 148 6.26 4.64 -26.79
N ARG A 149 7.23 4.95 -25.92
CA ARG A 149 7.04 5.02 -24.47
C ARG A 149 5.97 6.03 -24.07
N GLU A 150 5.95 7.19 -24.71
CA GLU A 150 4.93 8.20 -24.43
C GLU A 150 3.52 7.68 -24.77
N ARG A 151 3.36 7.01 -25.91
CA ARG A 151 2.08 6.40 -26.29
C ARG A 151 1.65 5.29 -25.33
N GLU A 152 2.56 4.42 -24.92
CA GLU A 152 2.28 3.40 -23.88
C GLU A 152 1.85 4.03 -22.57
N ARG A 153 2.57 5.07 -22.12
CA ARG A 153 2.24 5.81 -20.90
C ARG A 153 0.85 6.42 -20.97
N GLU A 154 0.48 7.04 -22.09
CA GLU A 154 -0.86 7.61 -22.30
C GLU A 154 -1.97 6.55 -22.30
N MET A 155 -1.68 5.33 -22.77
CA MET A 155 -2.63 4.21 -22.69
C MET A 155 -2.80 3.69 -21.26
N LEU A 156 -1.72 3.63 -20.48
CA LEU A 156 -1.74 3.16 -19.10
C LEU A 156 -2.37 4.19 -18.14
N TYR A 157 -2.14 5.48 -18.39
CA TYR A 157 -2.53 6.57 -17.49
C TYR A 157 -3.22 7.71 -18.27
N PRO A 158 -4.42 7.47 -18.84
CA PRO A 158 -5.09 8.45 -19.70
C PRO A 158 -5.47 9.75 -18.97
N ASP A 159 -5.76 9.67 -17.67
CA ASP A 159 -6.18 10.82 -16.84
C ASP A 159 -5.04 11.40 -15.99
N ALA A 160 -3.81 10.93 -16.17
CA ALA A 160 -2.65 11.45 -15.45
C ALA A 160 -2.11 12.75 -16.06
N CYS A 161 -1.43 13.54 -15.23
CA CYS A 161 -0.68 14.71 -15.68
C CYS A 161 0.25 14.36 -16.86
N GLY A 162 0.18 15.15 -17.92
CA GLY A 162 0.98 15.00 -19.13
C GLY A 162 0.34 14.18 -20.25
N ALA A 163 -0.80 13.53 -20.03
CA ALA A 163 -1.51 12.80 -21.09
C ALA A 163 -2.21 13.75 -22.10
N GLY A 164 -2.09 13.42 -23.40
CA GLY A 164 -2.82 14.11 -24.47
C GLY A 164 -2.35 15.54 -24.76
N GLY A 165 -1.16 15.93 -24.30
CA GLY A 165 -0.62 17.29 -24.47
C GLY A 165 -1.40 18.38 -23.74
N ARG A 166 -2.38 18.01 -22.90
CA ARG A 166 -3.10 18.92 -22.03
C ARG A 166 -2.42 18.92 -20.66
N GLY A 167 -2.07 20.10 -20.20
CA GLY A 167 -1.68 20.29 -18.81
C GLY A 167 -2.87 20.06 -17.88
N TRP A 168 -2.60 19.85 -16.59
CA TRP A 168 -3.62 19.88 -15.55
C TRP A 168 -4.31 21.25 -15.61
N ILE A 169 -5.55 21.24 -16.06
CA ILE A 169 -6.44 22.38 -15.91
C ILE A 169 -7.20 22.08 -14.63
N SER A 170 -7.04 22.90 -13.60
CA SER A 170 -8.02 22.95 -12.52
C SER A 170 -9.36 23.18 -13.19
N GLN A 171 -10.18 22.14 -13.38
CA GLN A 171 -11.55 22.31 -13.82
C GLN A 171 -12.28 23.03 -12.69
N GLY A 172 -12.20 24.36 -12.69
CA GLY A 172 -13.28 25.21 -12.23
C GLY A 172 -14.40 25.04 -13.24
N MET A 173 -15.07 23.88 -13.18
CA MET A 173 -16.28 23.67 -13.95
C MET A 173 -17.36 24.49 -13.26
N ALA A 174 -17.58 25.70 -13.79
CA ALA A 174 -18.73 26.50 -13.45
C ALA A 174 -19.98 25.67 -13.78
N ASN A 175 -20.57 25.01 -12.77
CA ASN A 175 -22.01 24.75 -12.59
C ASN A 175 -22.37 23.66 -11.56
N TYR A 176 -21.43 23.11 -10.79
CA TYR A 176 -21.79 22.32 -9.60
C TYR A 176 -21.20 22.95 -8.33
N ARG A 177 -22.07 23.34 -7.40
CA ARG A 177 -21.71 23.84 -6.07
C ARG A 177 -21.18 22.68 -5.24
N GLY A 178 -19.88 22.44 -5.35
CA GLY A 178 -19.10 21.64 -4.39
C GLY A 178 -17.74 22.31 -4.24
N HIS A 179 -17.45 22.86 -3.05
CA HIS A 179 -16.16 23.48 -2.78
C HIS A 179 -15.06 22.42 -2.81
N GLY A 180 -14.15 22.51 -3.78
CA GLY A 180 -12.94 21.70 -3.81
C GLY A 180 -12.04 22.08 -4.99
N ILE A 181 -11.04 22.94 -4.74
CA ILE A 181 -9.90 23.10 -5.65
C ILE A 181 -9.17 21.75 -5.66
N ARG A 182 -9.28 20.97 -6.74
CA ARG A 182 -8.64 19.64 -6.81
C ARG A 182 -7.11 19.80 -6.88
N GLU A 183 -6.40 20.05 -5.77
CA GLU A 183 -4.95 20.32 -5.74
C GLU A 183 -4.06 19.21 -6.36
N MET A 184 -4.64 18.03 -6.64
CA MET A 184 -3.97 16.85 -7.17
C MET A 184 -4.71 16.23 -8.36
N CYS A 185 -3.99 15.57 -9.27
CA CYS A 185 -4.55 14.89 -10.44
C CYS A 185 -5.22 13.54 -10.12
N ALA A 186 -5.89 12.94 -11.11
CA ALA A 186 -6.59 11.65 -10.96
C ALA A 186 -5.65 10.52 -10.49
N LEU A 187 -4.37 10.56 -10.88
CA LEU A 187 -3.36 9.59 -10.44
C LEU A 187 -3.19 9.54 -8.92
N HIS A 188 -3.53 10.62 -8.22
CA HIS A 188 -3.41 10.73 -6.77
C HIS A 188 -4.74 10.61 -6.03
N THR A 189 -5.87 10.71 -6.73
CA THR A 189 -7.20 10.88 -6.11
C THR A 189 -8.25 9.91 -6.62
N ALA A 190 -7.96 9.15 -7.69
CA ALA A 190 -8.89 8.15 -8.19
C ALA A 190 -9.10 7.04 -7.16
N HIS A 191 -10.35 6.58 -7.10
CA HIS A 191 -10.73 5.38 -6.38
C HIS A 191 -10.01 4.17 -6.98
N LEU A 192 -9.56 3.26 -6.12
CA LEU A 192 -8.86 2.05 -6.52
C LEU A 192 -9.75 0.85 -6.22
N SER A 193 -10.02 0.03 -7.23
CA SER A 193 -10.79 -1.19 -7.00
C SER A 193 -9.98 -2.22 -6.20
N CYS A 194 -10.67 -3.06 -5.42
CA CYS A 194 -10.07 -4.24 -4.78
C CYS A 194 -9.22 -5.07 -5.76
N THR A 195 -9.69 -5.26 -7.00
CA THR A 195 -8.94 -6.03 -8.01
C THR A 195 -7.58 -5.41 -8.34
N THR A 196 -7.53 -4.08 -8.48
CA THR A 196 -6.28 -3.34 -8.74
C THR A 196 -5.30 -3.48 -7.58
N LEU A 197 -5.78 -3.41 -6.34
CA LEU A 197 -4.95 -3.57 -5.15
C LEU A 197 -4.42 -5.00 -5.00
N VAL A 198 -5.23 -6.02 -5.34
CA VAL A 198 -4.80 -7.42 -5.34
C VAL A 198 -3.70 -7.66 -6.39
N ASP A 199 -3.84 -7.11 -7.59
CA ASP A 199 -2.83 -7.24 -8.65
C ASP A 199 -1.52 -6.56 -8.25
N PHE A 200 -1.60 -5.33 -7.71
CA PHE A 200 -0.46 -4.63 -7.15
C PHE A 200 0.22 -5.45 -6.05
N TRP A 201 -0.56 -5.92 -5.07
CA TRP A 201 -0.06 -6.73 -3.98
C TRP A 201 0.65 -7.98 -4.48
N SER A 202 0.10 -8.65 -5.49
CA SER A 202 0.64 -9.87 -6.10
C SER A 202 1.98 -9.63 -6.83
N ALA A 203 2.22 -8.42 -7.32
CA ALA A 203 3.49 -8.04 -7.94
C ALA A 203 4.61 -7.67 -6.93
N LEU A 204 4.27 -7.37 -5.68
CA LEU A 204 5.24 -6.98 -4.66
C LEU A 204 6.05 -8.16 -4.12
N GLY A 205 7.32 -7.90 -3.76
CA GLY A 205 8.14 -8.85 -3.00
C GLY A 205 7.66 -9.01 -1.56
N GLU A 206 7.96 -10.15 -0.94
CA GLU A 206 7.50 -10.48 0.42
C GLU A 206 7.95 -9.44 1.46
N GLY A 207 9.19 -8.97 1.40
CA GLY A 207 9.68 -7.93 2.31
C GLY A 207 8.89 -6.61 2.21
N THR A 208 8.48 -6.21 1.00
CA THR A 208 7.64 -5.01 0.79
C THR A 208 6.24 -5.24 1.31
N ARG A 209 5.65 -6.41 1.09
CA ARG A 209 4.33 -6.78 1.64
C ARG A 209 4.33 -6.72 3.16
N SER A 210 5.32 -7.33 3.81
CA SER A 210 5.46 -7.27 5.27
C SER A 210 5.66 -5.83 5.77
N SER A 211 6.37 -4.99 5.01
CA SER A 211 6.53 -3.57 5.36
C SER A 211 5.23 -2.76 5.19
N LEU A 212 4.36 -3.12 4.24
CA LEU A 212 3.09 -2.42 4.04
C LEU A 212 2.02 -2.80 5.08
N LEU A 213 2.11 -4.01 5.63
CA LEU A 213 1.28 -4.47 6.76
C LEU A 213 1.92 -4.16 8.11
N ARG A 214 2.94 -3.31 8.14
CA ARG A 214 3.57 -2.82 9.37
C ARG A 214 3.62 -1.31 9.36
N MET A 215 3.29 -0.70 10.49
CA MET A 215 3.43 0.74 10.67
C MET A 215 3.86 1.08 12.10
N LYS A 216 4.35 2.29 12.31
CA LYS A 216 4.72 2.72 13.64
C LYS A 216 3.47 2.87 14.51
N GLU A 217 3.63 2.59 15.80
CA GLU A 217 2.54 2.73 16.78
C GLU A 217 2.01 4.17 16.84
N GLU A 218 2.89 5.17 16.78
CA GLU A 218 2.54 6.60 16.76
C GLU A 218 1.64 6.96 15.57
N ASP A 219 2.04 6.54 14.36
CA ASP A 219 1.30 6.79 13.12
C ASP A 219 -0.07 6.08 13.12
N PHE A 220 -0.13 4.87 13.66
CA PHE A 220 -1.38 4.11 13.79
C PHE A 220 -2.36 4.83 14.73
N ILE A 221 -1.89 5.25 15.90
CA ILE A 221 -2.72 5.96 16.88
C ILE A 221 -3.21 7.29 16.34
N GLU A 222 -2.37 8.05 15.63
CA GLU A 222 -2.79 9.30 14.98
C GLU A 222 -3.94 9.07 14.00
N LYS A 223 -3.82 8.08 13.11
CA LYS A 223 -4.89 7.73 12.17
C LYS A 223 -6.15 7.21 12.86
N LEU A 224 -5.99 6.43 13.94
CA LEU A 224 -7.11 5.94 14.74
C LEU A 224 -7.86 7.10 15.41
N MET A 225 -7.14 8.11 15.93
CA MET A 225 -7.75 9.33 16.47
C MET A 225 -8.54 10.09 15.40
N TYR A 226 -7.97 10.23 14.19
CA TYR A 226 -8.66 10.87 13.08
C TYR A 226 -9.98 10.17 12.74
N ARG A 227 -10.00 8.83 12.74
CA ARG A 227 -11.22 8.04 12.56
C ARG A 227 -12.26 8.30 13.66
N PHE A 228 -11.84 8.33 14.93
CA PHE A 228 -12.75 8.66 16.03
C PHE A 228 -13.39 10.05 15.89
N ASP A 229 -12.65 11.02 15.35
CA ASP A 229 -13.15 12.36 15.11
C ASP A 229 -14.10 12.40 13.91
N SER A 230 -13.77 11.70 12.82
CA SER A 230 -14.64 11.59 11.63
C SER A 230 -16.01 10.98 11.96
N LYS A 231 -16.05 9.94 12.81
CA LYS A 231 -17.29 9.25 13.23
C LYS A 231 -18.01 9.92 14.41
N ARG A 232 -17.51 11.04 14.94
CA ARG A 232 -17.99 11.67 16.19
C ARG A 232 -18.12 10.67 17.35
N PHE A 233 -17.17 9.74 17.43
CA PHE A 233 -17.19 8.65 18.41
C PHE A 233 -17.21 9.20 19.83
N CYS A 234 -18.10 8.71 20.69
CA CYS A 234 -18.25 9.27 22.03
C CYS A 234 -17.03 8.99 22.92
N ARG A 235 -16.82 9.81 23.95
CA ARG A 235 -15.62 9.74 24.81
C ARG A 235 -15.45 8.42 25.56
N GLU A 236 -16.54 7.73 25.89
CA GLU A 236 -16.47 6.41 26.55
C GLU A 236 -16.01 5.33 25.56
N CYS A 237 -16.64 5.26 24.39
CA CYS A 237 -16.26 4.31 23.35
C CYS A 237 -14.80 4.49 22.90
N ARG A 238 -14.31 5.73 22.78
CA ARG A 238 -12.87 6.01 22.54
C ARG A 238 -11.98 5.39 23.62
N ARG A 239 -12.37 5.52 24.90
CA ARG A 239 -11.61 4.94 26.02
C ARG A 239 -11.61 3.42 25.97
N ASN A 240 -12.73 2.80 25.61
CA ASN A 240 -12.83 1.34 25.48
C ASN A 240 -11.90 0.83 24.38
N VAL A 241 -11.97 1.38 23.17
CA VAL A 241 -11.09 0.96 22.05
C VAL A 241 -9.61 1.14 22.39
N ILE A 242 -9.24 2.25 23.04
CA ILE A 242 -7.85 2.48 23.47
C ILE A 242 -7.43 1.54 24.60
N ARG A 243 -8.36 1.09 25.46
CA ARG A 243 -8.09 0.06 26.46
C ARG A 243 -7.74 -1.26 25.77
N GLU A 244 -8.59 -1.73 24.86
CA GLU A 244 -8.33 -2.97 24.10
C GLU A 244 -7.01 -2.92 23.33
N PHE A 245 -6.69 -1.77 22.72
CA PHE A 245 -5.39 -1.59 22.04
C PHE A 245 -4.19 -1.71 23.00
N LYS A 246 -4.29 -1.16 24.21
CA LYS A 246 -3.25 -1.30 25.23
C LYS A 246 -3.14 -2.74 25.73
N ASP A 247 -4.25 -3.43 25.86
CA ASP A 247 -4.27 -4.82 26.32
C ASP A 247 -3.59 -5.75 25.29
N LEU A 248 -3.79 -5.51 23.98
CA LEU A 248 -3.02 -6.18 22.91
C LEU A 248 -1.49 -6.01 23.07
N LYS A 249 -1.06 -4.80 23.45
CA LYS A 249 0.36 -4.50 23.68
C LYS A 249 0.91 -5.22 24.91
N GLU A 250 0.12 -5.28 25.98
CA GLU A 250 0.48 -5.95 27.23
C GLU A 250 0.55 -7.48 27.04
N LEU A 251 -0.35 -8.07 26.24
CA LEU A 251 -0.33 -9.49 25.89
C LEU A 251 1.02 -9.90 25.28
N LYS A 252 1.49 -9.16 24.27
CA LYS A 252 2.80 -9.41 23.65
C LYS A 252 3.95 -9.18 24.63
N ARG A 253 3.88 -8.14 25.49
CA ARG A 253 4.91 -7.85 26.50
C ARG A 253 5.06 -8.99 27.51
N MET A 254 3.94 -9.58 27.92
CA MET A 254 3.90 -10.66 28.90
C MET A 254 4.10 -12.06 28.28
N GLN A 255 4.34 -12.14 26.96
CA GLN A 255 4.37 -13.40 26.19
C GLN A 255 3.14 -14.29 26.45
N ARG A 256 2.00 -13.65 26.71
CA ARG A 256 0.72 -14.35 26.91
C ARG A 256 0.03 -14.44 25.56
N GLU A 257 -0.21 -15.66 25.11
CA GLU A 257 -1.01 -15.89 23.91
C GLU A 257 -2.50 -15.78 24.26
N PRO A 258 -3.26 -14.92 23.56
CA PRO A 258 -4.71 -14.90 23.67
C PRO A 258 -5.28 -16.22 23.13
N ARG A 259 -6.28 -16.78 23.83
CA ARG A 259 -6.82 -18.11 23.54
C ARG A 259 -8.03 -18.00 22.64
N CYS A 260 -7.82 -17.44 21.45
CA CYS A 260 -8.90 -17.39 20.46
C CYS A 260 -8.77 -18.56 19.49
N THR A 261 -9.88 -19.19 19.18
CA THR A 261 -10.01 -20.16 18.09
C THR A 261 -10.59 -19.44 16.88
N SER A 262 -10.79 -20.15 15.77
CA SER A 262 -11.53 -19.61 14.61
C SER A 262 -13.01 -19.31 14.95
N TRP A 263 -13.52 -19.86 16.05
CA TRP A 263 -14.92 -19.78 16.44
C TRP A 263 -15.16 -18.92 17.67
N PHE A 264 -14.17 -18.74 18.55
CA PHE A 264 -14.32 -18.01 19.81
C PHE A 264 -13.14 -17.11 20.14
N CYS A 265 -13.40 -15.96 20.74
CA CYS A 265 -12.42 -15.09 21.36
C CYS A 265 -12.54 -15.15 22.88
N VAL A 266 -11.59 -15.81 23.53
CA VAL A 266 -11.42 -15.77 24.99
C VAL A 266 -10.28 -14.81 25.33
N ALA A 267 -10.64 -13.58 25.69
CA ALA A 267 -9.68 -12.52 26.04
C ALA A 267 -9.31 -12.53 27.53
N ASP A 268 -10.19 -13.09 28.37
CA ASP A 268 -9.93 -13.23 29.80
C ASP A 268 -8.78 -14.22 30.06
N THR A 269 -8.01 -13.95 31.11
CA THR A 269 -6.87 -14.76 31.54
C THR A 269 -7.02 -15.33 32.96
N ALA A 270 -8.22 -15.24 33.56
CA ALA A 270 -8.52 -15.76 34.90
C ALA A 270 -8.14 -17.24 35.05
N PHE A 271 -8.40 -18.05 34.03
CA PHE A 271 -7.82 -19.39 33.87
C PHE A 271 -7.70 -19.74 32.38
N LYS A 272 -7.00 -20.82 32.07
CA LYS A 272 -6.79 -21.26 30.70
C LYS A 272 -8.09 -21.84 30.15
N CYS A 273 -8.69 -21.20 29.16
CA CYS A 273 -9.93 -21.66 28.53
C CYS A 273 -9.82 -21.57 27.01
N GLU A 274 -10.16 -22.65 26.31
CA GLU A 274 -10.24 -22.74 24.85
C GLU A 274 -11.62 -23.30 24.49
N VAL A 275 -12.33 -22.56 23.63
CA VAL A 275 -13.71 -22.87 23.25
C VAL A 275 -13.77 -23.13 21.75
N PHE A 276 -14.44 -24.22 21.40
CA PHE A 276 -14.70 -24.69 20.04
C PHE A 276 -16.21 -24.78 19.80
N GLU A 277 -16.63 -25.06 18.57
CA GLU A 277 -18.05 -25.18 18.18
C GLU A 277 -18.80 -26.24 19.01
N ASP A 278 -18.17 -27.38 19.31
CA ASP A 278 -18.77 -28.50 20.03
C ASP A 278 -18.02 -28.92 21.31
N ALA A 279 -17.00 -28.16 21.73
CA ALA A 279 -16.10 -28.56 22.80
C ALA A 279 -15.53 -27.40 23.61
N VAL A 280 -15.24 -27.66 24.88
CA VAL A 280 -14.59 -26.73 25.81
C VAL A 280 -13.43 -27.42 26.52
N VAL A 281 -12.28 -26.75 26.52
CA VAL A 281 -11.09 -27.15 27.27
C VAL A 281 -10.78 -26.08 28.29
N ILE A 282 -10.73 -26.47 29.57
CA ILE A 282 -10.41 -25.58 30.68
C ILE A 282 -9.30 -26.17 31.53
N ASP A 283 -8.34 -25.33 31.92
CA ASP A 283 -7.15 -25.66 32.72
C ASP A 283 -6.89 -24.52 33.73
N TRP A 284 -6.81 -24.84 35.02
CA TRP A 284 -6.56 -23.86 36.08
C TRP A 284 -5.34 -24.18 36.94
N HIS A 285 -4.47 -25.09 36.49
CA HIS A 285 -3.26 -25.48 37.22
C HIS A 285 -2.39 -24.26 37.60
N GLN A 286 -2.28 -23.29 36.70
CA GLN A 286 -1.41 -22.12 36.88
C GLN A 286 -2.06 -20.98 37.68
N CYS A 287 -3.38 -21.02 37.87
CA CYS A 287 -4.13 -19.92 38.50
C CYS A 287 -4.41 -20.17 39.98
N LEU A 288 -4.56 -21.43 40.36
CA LEU A 288 -4.84 -21.84 41.75
C LEU A 288 -3.61 -22.49 42.42
N SER A 289 -2.39 -22.17 41.96
CA SER A 289 -1.11 -22.62 42.51
C SER A 289 -0.83 -22.02 43.90
N GLU A 290 -1.66 -22.32 44.89
CA GLU A 290 -1.26 -22.24 46.30
C GLU A 290 -0.64 -23.60 46.69
N PRO A 291 0.54 -23.63 47.34
CA PRO A 291 1.28 -24.87 47.61
C PRO A 291 0.76 -25.70 48.80
N ASP A 292 -0.47 -25.48 49.28
CA ASP A 292 -1.08 -26.28 50.34
C ASP A 292 -2.42 -26.88 49.86
N GLU A 293 -2.55 -28.20 50.02
CA GLU A 293 -3.71 -29.07 49.72
C GLU A 293 -4.98 -28.67 50.49
N SER A 294 -5.46 -27.45 50.28
CA SER A 294 -6.58 -26.84 51.01
C SER A 294 -7.91 -26.89 50.26
N TYR A 295 -7.90 -27.37 49.01
CA TYR A 295 -9.10 -27.54 48.20
C TYR A 295 -9.71 -28.93 48.43
N ASP A 296 -11.04 -28.98 48.55
CA ASP A 296 -11.85 -30.19 48.66
C ASP A 296 -12.19 -30.74 47.27
N HIS A 297 -12.72 -29.87 46.41
CA HIS A 297 -13.05 -30.19 45.02
C HIS A 297 -13.22 -28.93 44.17
N PHE A 298 -13.25 -29.13 42.85
CA PHE A 298 -13.56 -28.11 41.85
C PHE A 298 -14.89 -28.43 41.16
N GLU A 299 -15.65 -27.39 40.86
CA GLU A 299 -16.86 -27.47 40.04
C GLU A 299 -16.78 -26.46 38.91
N TRP A 300 -17.43 -26.76 37.79
CA TRP A 300 -17.49 -25.81 36.67
C TRP A 300 -18.82 -25.89 35.93
N ALA A 301 -19.21 -24.79 35.30
CA ALA A 301 -20.47 -24.63 34.57
C ALA A 301 -20.30 -23.72 33.35
N ILE A 302 -21.30 -23.75 32.47
CA ILE A 302 -21.44 -22.80 31.35
C ILE A 302 -22.84 -22.19 31.42
N GLY A 303 -22.90 -20.86 31.33
CA GLY A 303 -24.14 -20.11 31.23
C GLY A 303 -24.12 -19.02 30.16
N THR A 304 -25.29 -18.48 29.85
CA THR A 304 -25.44 -17.32 28.95
C THR A 304 -25.04 -16.00 29.62
N ASP A 305 -25.01 -15.95 30.95
CA ASP A 305 -24.64 -14.79 31.76
C ASP A 305 -23.67 -15.18 32.89
N GLU A 306 -23.00 -14.20 33.49
CA GLU A 306 -22.04 -14.42 34.57
C GLU A 306 -22.69 -15.10 35.79
N GLY A 307 -22.16 -16.28 36.16
CA GLY A 307 -22.64 -17.08 37.30
C GLY A 307 -23.82 -18.02 36.99
N GLU A 308 -24.43 -17.91 35.80
CA GLU A 308 -25.49 -18.82 35.36
C GLU A 308 -24.93 -20.18 34.89
N SER A 309 -25.81 -21.17 34.79
CA SER A 309 -25.45 -22.55 34.43
C SER A 309 -26.52 -23.23 33.55
N ASP A 310 -27.21 -22.43 32.75
CA ASP A 310 -28.37 -22.82 31.93
C ASP A 310 -27.99 -23.64 30.68
N ILE A 311 -26.74 -23.55 30.23
CA ILE A 311 -26.21 -24.34 29.10
C ILE A 311 -25.61 -25.65 29.61
N PHE A 312 -24.78 -25.57 30.65
CA PHE A 312 -24.17 -26.72 31.29
C PHE A 312 -24.12 -26.49 32.80
N GLY A 313 -24.86 -27.34 33.53
CA GLY A 313 -24.95 -27.30 34.99
C GLY A 313 -23.61 -27.55 35.68
N PHE A 314 -23.48 -27.07 36.92
CA PHE A 314 -22.27 -27.29 37.72
C PHE A 314 -21.91 -28.78 37.84
N GLU A 315 -20.77 -29.14 37.27
CA GLU A 315 -20.20 -30.48 37.35
C GLU A 315 -19.02 -30.49 38.33
N ASN A 316 -19.11 -31.34 39.34
CA ASN A 316 -18.01 -31.60 40.25
C ASN A 316 -16.99 -32.54 39.58
N VAL A 317 -15.76 -32.04 39.43
CA VAL A 317 -14.65 -32.75 38.77
C VAL A 317 -13.59 -33.22 39.77
N GLY A 318 -13.93 -33.21 41.07
CA GLY A 318 -13.02 -33.55 42.16
C GLY A 318 -11.79 -32.65 42.14
N MET A 319 -10.61 -33.24 42.28
CA MET A 319 -9.33 -32.53 42.31
C MET A 319 -8.66 -32.40 40.93
N ASN A 320 -9.39 -32.68 39.84
CA ASN A 320 -8.86 -32.47 38.50
C ASN A 320 -8.65 -30.98 38.27
N ALA A 321 -7.48 -30.60 37.75
CA ALA A 321 -7.15 -29.21 37.44
C ALA A 321 -7.26 -28.88 35.94
N GLN A 322 -7.75 -29.83 35.14
CA GLN A 322 -8.09 -29.66 33.73
C GLN A 322 -9.31 -30.52 33.38
N VAL A 323 -10.18 -29.98 32.53
CA VAL A 323 -11.34 -30.67 31.97
C VAL A 323 -11.39 -30.44 30.47
N HIS A 324 -11.78 -31.50 29.74
CA HIS A 324 -12.13 -31.44 28.33
C HIS A 324 -13.52 -32.05 28.17
N ARG A 325 -14.46 -31.26 27.67
CA ARG A 325 -15.81 -31.73 27.35
C ARG A 325 -16.11 -31.49 25.88
N ASN A 326 -16.70 -32.53 25.27
CA ASN A 326 -17.21 -32.53 23.90
C ASN A 326 -18.73 -32.71 23.92
N GLY A 327 -19.39 -32.36 22.82
CA GLY A 327 -20.83 -32.49 22.64
C GLY A 327 -21.63 -31.38 23.32
N ILE A 328 -21.01 -30.21 23.55
CA ILE A 328 -21.70 -29.01 24.04
C ILE A 328 -21.95 -28.13 22.82
N ASP A 329 -23.22 -27.90 22.48
CA ASP A 329 -23.60 -27.09 21.33
C ASP A 329 -23.44 -25.60 21.65
N LEU A 330 -22.40 -24.98 21.09
CA LEU A 330 -22.04 -23.58 21.34
C LEU A 330 -22.20 -22.69 20.10
N ASP A 331 -23.25 -22.90 19.29
CA ASP A 331 -23.50 -22.09 18.10
C ASP A 331 -24.62 -21.03 18.26
N GLN A 332 -25.37 -21.11 19.36
CA GLN A 332 -26.66 -20.43 19.52
C GLN A 332 -26.55 -18.99 20.03
N PHE A 333 -25.52 -18.68 20.82
CA PHE A 333 -25.39 -17.40 21.54
C PHE A 333 -24.11 -16.66 21.16
N GLU A 334 -24.10 -15.34 21.37
CA GLU A 334 -22.93 -14.50 21.11
C GLU A 334 -21.89 -14.58 22.22
N ASP A 335 -22.32 -14.84 23.45
CA ASP A 335 -21.47 -14.83 24.63
C ASP A 335 -21.77 -16.06 25.51
N TYR A 336 -20.70 -16.67 26.00
CA TYR A 336 -20.74 -17.79 26.94
C TYR A 336 -19.88 -17.47 28.15
N PHE A 337 -20.38 -17.76 29.34
CA PHE A 337 -19.68 -17.54 30.60
C PHE A 337 -19.32 -18.89 31.20
N ILE A 338 -18.02 -19.16 31.26
CA ILE A 338 -17.47 -20.37 31.86
C ILE A 338 -17.07 -20.04 33.28
N THR A 339 -17.75 -20.66 34.24
CA THR A 339 -17.57 -20.41 35.67
C THR A 339 -16.86 -21.59 36.32
N LEU A 340 -15.78 -21.32 37.06
CA LEU A 340 -15.04 -22.26 37.86
C LEU A 340 -15.23 -21.92 39.35
N ARG A 341 -15.64 -22.91 40.13
CA ARG A 341 -15.73 -22.83 41.59
C ARG A 341 -14.69 -23.73 42.22
N ALA A 342 -13.85 -23.13 43.07
CA ALA A 342 -12.87 -23.82 43.87
C ALA A 342 -13.33 -23.85 45.33
N TRP A 343 -13.70 -25.03 45.81
CA TRP A 343 -14.15 -25.25 47.18
C TRP A 343 -12.99 -25.65 48.07
N ARG A 344 -12.84 -24.96 49.20
CA ARG A 344 -11.85 -25.28 50.24
C ARG A 344 -12.42 -26.21 51.30
N LEU A 345 -11.54 -26.92 52.00
CA LEU A 345 -11.90 -27.82 53.11
C LEU A 345 -12.63 -27.11 54.27
N ASP A 346 -12.49 -25.79 54.39
CA ASP A 346 -13.20 -24.98 55.38
C ASP A 346 -14.58 -24.49 54.90
N GLY A 347 -14.99 -24.88 53.69
CA GLY A 347 -16.27 -24.53 53.07
C GLY A 347 -16.26 -23.18 52.33
N GLN A 348 -15.13 -22.48 52.23
CA GLN A 348 -15.04 -21.26 51.40
C GLN A 348 -15.00 -21.62 49.91
N CYS A 349 -15.76 -20.87 49.11
CA CYS A 349 -15.77 -21.00 47.66
C CYS A 349 -15.14 -19.77 47.01
N THR A 350 -14.15 -20.00 46.15
CA THR A 350 -13.62 -18.97 45.23
C THR A 350 -14.21 -19.21 43.86
N GLU A 351 -14.87 -18.20 43.30
CA GLU A 351 -15.44 -18.26 41.96
C GLU A 351 -14.58 -17.45 40.99
N LEU A 352 -14.26 -18.05 39.85
CA LEU A 352 -13.58 -17.42 38.73
C LEU A 352 -14.46 -17.57 37.49
N CYS A 353 -14.57 -16.52 36.69
CA CYS A 353 -15.36 -16.55 35.47
C CYS A 353 -14.48 -16.14 34.28
N VAL A 354 -14.74 -16.77 33.13
CA VAL A 354 -14.13 -16.43 31.85
C VAL A 354 -15.25 -16.25 30.82
N LYS A 355 -15.26 -15.10 30.15
CA LYS A 355 -16.17 -14.82 29.04
C LYS A 355 -15.57 -15.29 27.71
N ALA A 356 -16.32 -16.08 26.95
CA ALA A 356 -15.99 -16.51 25.60
C ALA A 356 -16.98 -15.87 24.61
N HIS A 357 -16.46 -15.06 23.69
CA HIS A 357 -17.27 -14.38 22.67
C HIS A 357 -17.23 -15.15 21.36
N ALA A 358 -18.39 -15.43 20.76
CA ALA A 358 -18.49 -16.12 19.48
C ALA A 358 -17.99 -15.24 18.34
N LEU A 359 -17.17 -15.81 17.46
CA LEU A 359 -16.65 -15.17 16.25
C LEU A 359 -17.29 -15.73 14.97
N LYS A 360 -17.93 -16.90 15.05
CA LYS A 360 -18.63 -17.56 13.93
C LYS A 360 -17.77 -17.69 12.66
N GLY A 361 -16.49 -18.02 12.84
CA GLY A 361 -15.52 -18.17 11.74
C GLY A 361 -14.72 -16.90 11.41
N GLN A 362 -15.04 -15.76 12.01
CA GLN A 362 -14.27 -14.52 11.81
C GLN A 362 -13.01 -14.48 12.67
N SER A 363 -11.99 -13.77 12.21
CA SER A 363 -10.74 -13.59 12.96
C SER A 363 -10.85 -12.39 13.90
N CYS A 364 -10.60 -12.56 15.20
CA CYS A 364 -10.62 -11.44 16.15
C CYS A 364 -9.36 -10.56 16.04
N ALA A 365 -9.43 -9.36 16.64
CA ALA A 365 -8.32 -8.41 16.72
C ALA A 365 -7.02 -9.03 17.26
N HIS A 366 -7.09 -9.98 18.21
CA HIS A 366 -5.93 -10.66 18.79
C HIS A 366 -5.12 -11.49 17.79
N HIS A 367 -5.77 -12.09 16.79
CA HIS A 367 -5.10 -12.86 15.73
C HIS A 367 -4.67 -11.99 14.55
N ARG A 368 -5.34 -10.85 14.38
CA ARG A 368 -5.14 -9.94 13.25
C ARG A 368 -4.13 -8.85 13.53
N LEU A 369 -4.02 -8.40 14.78
CA LEU A 369 -3.17 -7.28 15.18
C LEU A 369 -2.08 -7.75 16.14
N VAL A 370 -0.84 -7.46 15.76
CA VAL A 370 0.34 -7.68 16.60
C VAL A 370 0.95 -6.33 16.94
N VAL A 371 0.84 -5.94 18.22
CA VAL A 371 1.34 -4.66 18.73
C VAL A 371 2.58 -4.89 19.61
N GLY A 372 3.73 -4.38 19.20
CA GLY A 372 4.93 -4.34 20.03
C GLY A 372 6.18 -3.85 19.31
N ASP A 373 7.25 -3.67 20.05
CA ASP A 373 8.53 -3.13 19.56
C ASP A 373 8.40 -1.72 18.92
N GLY A 374 7.35 -0.97 19.29
CA GLY A 374 7.02 0.34 18.71
C GLY A 374 6.27 0.28 17.38
N PHE A 375 5.81 -0.91 16.96
CA PHE A 375 5.09 -1.12 15.71
C PHE A 375 3.76 -1.84 15.91
N VAL A 376 2.84 -1.57 15.00
CA VAL A 376 1.60 -2.33 14.80
C VAL A 376 1.75 -3.10 13.49
N THR A 377 1.50 -4.40 13.53
CA THR A 377 1.52 -5.28 12.35
C THR A 377 0.16 -5.94 12.17
N MET A 378 -0.37 -5.89 10.96
CA MET A 378 -1.62 -6.52 10.57
C MET A 378 -1.32 -7.84 9.84
N THR A 379 -2.02 -8.92 10.20
CA THR A 379 -1.99 -10.16 9.42
C THR A 379 -3.02 -10.09 8.29
N LYS A 380 -2.72 -10.69 7.14
CA LYS A 380 -3.62 -10.71 5.97
C LYS A 380 -4.88 -11.56 6.18
N GLY A 381 -4.97 -12.33 7.27
CA GLY A 381 -6.01 -13.35 7.47
C GLY A 381 -5.92 -14.47 6.44
N GLU A 382 -7.08 -14.96 6.00
CA GLU A 382 -7.20 -16.03 5.01
C GLU A 382 -6.70 -15.62 3.62
N SER A 383 -7.09 -14.41 3.18
CA SER A 383 -6.78 -13.91 1.84
C SER A 383 -6.65 -12.39 1.86
N ILE A 384 -5.72 -11.86 1.05
CA ILE A 384 -5.57 -10.40 0.90
C ILE A 384 -6.78 -9.76 0.23
N ARG A 385 -7.52 -10.53 -0.58
CA ARG A 385 -8.76 -10.08 -1.21
C ARG A 385 -9.81 -9.80 -0.13
N ASN A 386 -10.06 -10.77 0.75
CA ASN A 386 -11.03 -10.63 1.84
C ASN A 386 -10.63 -9.48 2.76
N PHE A 387 -9.33 -9.25 2.96
CA PHE A 387 -8.83 -8.09 3.70
C PHE A 387 -9.23 -6.75 3.05
N PHE A 388 -9.09 -6.61 1.73
CA PHE A 388 -9.49 -5.37 1.05
C PHE A 388 -11.00 -5.20 0.98
N GLU A 389 -11.74 -6.28 0.75
CA GLU A 389 -13.22 -6.28 0.71
C GLU A 389 -13.78 -5.87 2.08
N HIS A 390 -13.31 -6.48 3.17
CA HIS A 390 -13.69 -6.10 4.54
C HIS A 390 -13.34 -4.64 4.87
N ALA A 391 -12.20 -4.14 4.38
CA ALA A 391 -11.82 -2.74 4.57
C ALA A 391 -12.63 -1.78 3.69
N GLU A 392 -13.21 -2.22 2.57
CA GLU A 392 -14.13 -1.42 1.75
C GLU A 392 -15.51 -1.38 2.39
N GLU A 393 -16.03 -2.52 2.87
CA GLU A 393 -17.27 -2.60 3.65
C GLU A 393 -17.22 -1.70 4.89
N ALA A 394 -16.11 -1.74 5.64
CA ALA A 394 -15.91 -0.88 6.80
C ALA A 394 -15.74 0.61 6.46
N GLU A 395 -15.38 0.98 5.22
CA GLU A 395 -15.38 2.37 4.76
C GLU A 395 -16.78 2.82 4.32
N GLU A 396 -17.53 1.97 3.62
CA GLU A 396 -18.89 2.27 3.16
C GLU A 396 -19.87 2.46 4.34
N GLU A 397 -19.76 1.62 5.38
CA GLU A 397 -20.49 1.80 6.63
C GLU A 397 -20.23 3.19 7.26
N ASP A 398 -19.05 3.78 7.02
CA ASP A 398 -18.67 5.08 7.57
C ASP A 398 -19.27 6.25 6.77
N GLU A 399 -19.49 6.06 5.47
CA GLU A 399 -20.03 7.08 4.56
C GLU A 399 -21.56 7.16 4.62
N ASP A 400 -22.25 6.01 4.72
CA ASP A 400 -23.71 5.96 4.84
C ASP A 400 -24.21 6.66 6.12
N ASP A 401 -23.51 6.46 7.25
CA ASP A 401 -23.77 7.16 8.53
C ASP A 401 -23.65 8.70 8.42
N ALA A 402 -22.91 9.20 7.42
CA ALA A 402 -22.69 10.63 7.19
C ALA A 402 -23.72 11.28 6.24
N MET A 403 -24.28 10.50 5.29
CA MET A 403 -25.19 10.99 4.24
C MET A 403 -26.64 11.17 4.71
N ASP A 404 -27.06 10.48 5.78
CA ASP A 404 -28.41 10.58 6.37
C ASP A 404 -28.65 11.84 7.23
N ARG A 405 -27.80 12.88 7.10
CA ARG A 405 -27.81 14.08 7.95
C ARG A 405 -28.35 15.36 7.28
N ASP A 406 -28.67 15.33 5.99
CA ASP A 406 -29.19 16.51 5.25
C ASP A 406 -30.74 16.55 5.15
N GLY A 407 -31.43 15.61 5.80
CA GLY A 407 -32.88 15.63 5.99
C GLY A 407 -33.28 16.51 7.17
N ASN A 408 -33.80 17.70 6.89
CA ASN A 408 -34.40 18.59 7.87
C ASN A 408 -35.71 17.98 8.41
N ASP A 409 -35.63 17.15 9.45
CA ASP A 409 -36.81 16.71 10.20
C ASP A 409 -36.72 17.14 11.67
N PHE A 410 -37.68 18.01 12.02
CA PHE A 410 -38.02 18.42 13.36
C PHE A 410 -38.87 17.32 14.02
N ASP A 411 -38.60 17.06 15.29
CA ASP A 411 -39.37 16.25 16.24
C ASP A 411 -39.56 14.75 15.91
N GLY A 412 -38.77 13.92 16.59
CA GLY A 412 -39.03 12.48 16.67
C GLY A 412 -37.87 11.75 17.34
N ASP A 413 -38.17 11.08 18.44
CA ASP A 413 -37.26 10.38 19.35
C ASP A 413 -36.66 9.09 18.74
N ASP A 414 -36.02 9.18 17.57
CA ASP A 414 -35.34 8.06 16.92
C ASP A 414 -33.82 8.31 16.89
N ALA A 415 -33.17 7.89 17.97
CA ALA A 415 -31.73 7.72 18.03
C ALA A 415 -31.32 6.57 17.10
N HIS A 416 -31.12 6.86 15.81
CA HIS A 416 -30.51 5.92 14.87
C HIS A 416 -29.11 5.54 15.37
N SER A 417 -28.93 4.23 15.55
CA SER A 417 -27.92 3.63 16.41
C SER A 417 -26.54 3.60 15.76
N GLN A 418 -25.75 4.67 15.95
CA GLN A 418 -24.30 4.56 15.77
C GLN A 418 -23.81 3.33 16.56
N LYS A 419 -23.11 2.39 15.91
CA LYS A 419 -22.52 1.21 16.55
C LYS A 419 -21.53 1.67 17.64
N HIS A 420 -22.01 1.82 18.86
CA HIS A 420 -21.18 2.26 19.98
C HIS A 420 -20.32 1.10 20.48
N ALA A 421 -19.01 1.29 20.58
CA ALA A 421 -18.11 0.36 21.27
C ALA A 421 -18.29 0.40 22.80
N LYS A 422 -19.45 -0.06 23.29
CA LYS A 422 -19.80 -0.07 24.72
C LYS A 422 -19.18 -1.26 25.46
N SER A 423 -19.06 -2.40 24.79
CA SER A 423 -18.41 -3.61 25.32
C SER A 423 -16.98 -3.75 24.80
N PRO A 424 -16.13 -4.53 25.48
CA PRO A 424 -14.80 -4.92 24.98
C PRO A 424 -14.87 -5.58 23.59
N GLU A 425 -15.88 -6.40 23.33
CA GLU A 425 -16.07 -7.10 22.06
C GLU A 425 -16.27 -6.12 20.89
N LEU A 426 -17.24 -5.21 21.03
CA LEU A 426 -17.51 -4.16 20.05
C LEU A 426 -16.32 -3.19 19.90
N ALA A 427 -15.55 -2.98 20.98
CA ALA A 427 -14.33 -2.19 20.92
C ALA A 427 -13.22 -2.88 20.13
N ARG A 428 -13.08 -4.21 20.23
CA ARG A 428 -12.14 -5.00 19.44
C ARG A 428 -12.56 -5.11 17.98
N GLU A 429 -13.85 -5.29 17.71
CA GLU A 429 -14.42 -5.26 16.34
C GLU A 429 -14.11 -3.93 15.67
N PHE A 430 -14.50 -2.81 16.30
CA PHE A 430 -14.19 -1.48 15.79
C PHE A 430 -12.69 -1.27 15.57
N LEU A 431 -11.84 -1.73 16.51
CA LEU A 431 -10.39 -1.61 16.37
C LEU A 431 -9.88 -2.36 15.15
N LEU A 432 -10.42 -3.55 14.89
CA LEU A 432 -10.06 -4.37 13.74
C LEU A 432 -10.49 -3.72 12.43
N ASP A 433 -11.74 -3.25 12.33
CA ASP A 433 -12.25 -2.52 11.17
C ASP A 433 -11.39 -1.29 10.91
N ALA A 434 -11.18 -0.47 11.95
CA ALA A 434 -10.39 0.74 11.85
C ALA A 434 -8.98 0.42 11.33
N ALA A 435 -8.36 -0.63 11.87
CA ALA A 435 -7.05 -1.06 11.44
C ALA A 435 -7.04 -1.60 9.99
N ALA A 436 -8.03 -2.37 9.57
CA ALA A 436 -8.14 -2.90 8.21
C ALA A 436 -8.12 -1.76 7.19
N VAL A 437 -8.94 -0.74 7.42
CA VAL A 437 -8.99 0.44 6.56
C VAL A 437 -7.70 1.25 6.63
N ILE A 438 -7.11 1.47 7.83
CA ILE A 438 -5.84 2.21 7.97
C ILE A 438 -4.70 1.57 7.16
N PHE A 439 -4.64 0.24 7.17
CA PHE A 439 -3.65 -0.51 6.40
C PHE A 439 -4.00 -0.57 4.90
N LYS A 440 -5.28 -0.64 4.52
CA LYS A 440 -5.73 -0.45 3.12
C LYS A 440 -5.24 0.89 2.59
N GLU A 441 -5.51 2.01 3.27
CA GLU A 441 -5.05 3.35 2.90
C GLU A 441 -3.52 3.43 2.74
N GLN A 442 -2.75 2.76 3.60
CA GLN A 442 -1.29 2.69 3.47
C GLN A 442 -0.87 1.99 2.18
N ILE A 443 -1.53 0.89 1.82
CA ILE A 443 -1.28 0.16 0.58
C ILE A 443 -1.69 1.01 -0.64
N GLU A 444 -2.84 1.68 -0.58
CA GLU A 444 -3.28 2.60 -1.62
C GLU A 444 -2.30 3.75 -1.83
N LYS A 445 -1.80 4.33 -0.73
CA LYS A 445 -0.80 5.39 -0.77
C LYS A 445 0.48 4.89 -1.45
N ALA A 446 0.96 3.71 -1.11
CA ALA A 446 2.13 3.10 -1.74
C ALA A 446 1.90 2.83 -3.24
N PHE A 447 0.72 2.34 -3.62
CA PHE A 447 0.34 2.15 -5.03
C PHE A 447 0.35 3.47 -5.80
N ARG A 448 -0.33 4.50 -5.27
CA ARG A 448 -0.42 5.84 -5.87
C ARG A 448 0.96 6.47 -6.00
N GLU A 449 1.82 6.35 -4.99
CA GLU A 449 3.19 6.86 -5.01
C GLU A 449 4.05 6.16 -6.07
N GLY A 450 4.05 4.82 -6.10
CA GLY A 450 4.79 4.06 -7.10
C GLY A 450 4.35 4.37 -8.53
N THR A 451 3.03 4.42 -8.75
CA THR A 451 2.45 4.75 -10.05
C THR A 451 2.77 6.19 -10.48
N ALA A 452 2.67 7.14 -9.55
CA ALA A 452 3.03 8.53 -9.82
C ALA A 452 4.52 8.71 -10.14
N GLN A 453 5.40 8.01 -9.42
CA GLN A 453 6.83 8.02 -9.68
C GLN A 453 7.14 7.44 -11.07
N GLN A 454 6.50 6.32 -11.44
CA GLN A 454 6.67 5.71 -12.77
C GLN A 454 6.18 6.63 -13.90
N ASN A 455 5.02 7.27 -13.72
CA ASN A 455 4.49 8.24 -14.68
C ASN A 455 5.44 9.45 -14.81
N ALA A 456 5.88 10.04 -13.69
CA ALA A 456 6.78 11.18 -13.69
C ALA A 456 8.12 10.86 -14.37
N ARG A 457 8.69 9.68 -14.12
CA ARG A 457 9.91 9.21 -14.78
C ARG A 457 9.71 9.08 -16.29
N SER A 458 8.60 8.49 -16.72
CA SER A 458 8.29 8.36 -18.14
C SER A 458 8.18 9.72 -18.81
N VAL A 459 7.42 10.65 -18.22
CA VAL A 459 7.30 12.04 -18.68
C VAL A 459 8.65 12.76 -18.72
N PHE A 460 9.50 12.56 -17.71
CA PHE A 460 10.84 13.14 -17.67
C PHE A 460 11.69 12.68 -18.86
N VAL A 461 11.73 11.36 -19.11
CA VAL A 461 12.52 10.77 -20.20
C VAL A 461 12.01 11.27 -21.55
N THR A 462 10.70 11.24 -21.77
CA THR A 462 10.10 11.63 -23.06
C THR A 462 10.26 13.13 -23.32
N LEU A 463 10.11 13.98 -22.29
CA LEU A 463 10.34 15.42 -22.39
C LEU A 463 11.81 15.74 -22.70
N ALA A 464 12.77 15.15 -21.99
CA ALA A 464 14.19 15.39 -22.21
C ALA A 464 14.62 14.96 -23.62
N LEU A 465 14.20 13.77 -24.07
CA LEU A 465 14.51 13.27 -25.41
C LEU A 465 13.86 14.13 -26.50
N LYS A 466 12.62 14.61 -26.30
CA LYS A 466 11.96 15.54 -27.21
C LYS A 466 12.73 16.87 -27.35
N LEU A 467 13.25 17.41 -26.25
CA LEU A 467 14.06 18.64 -26.28
C LEU A 467 15.40 18.43 -26.98
N LEU A 468 16.05 17.29 -26.78
CA LEU A 468 17.28 16.93 -27.49
C LEU A 468 17.04 16.75 -29.00
N GLU A 469 15.94 16.10 -29.40
CA GLU A 469 15.54 15.96 -30.81
C GLU A 469 15.29 17.33 -31.46
N GLN A 470 14.65 18.24 -30.72
CA GLN A 470 14.42 19.62 -31.18
C GLN A 470 15.74 20.38 -31.39
N ARG A 471 16.73 20.24 -30.50
CA ARG A 471 18.04 20.89 -30.66
C ARG A 471 18.74 20.45 -31.96
N VAL A 472 18.73 19.16 -32.27
CA VAL A 472 19.30 18.64 -33.53
C VAL A 472 18.56 19.21 -34.74
N HIS A 473 17.23 19.25 -34.68
CA HIS A 473 16.42 19.78 -35.78
C HIS A 473 16.61 21.29 -35.98
N VAL A 474 16.71 22.08 -34.90
CA VAL A 474 16.94 23.54 -34.98
C VAL A 474 18.35 23.83 -35.50
N ALA A 475 19.38 23.17 -34.98
CA ALA A 475 20.76 23.36 -35.44
C ALA A 475 20.92 22.99 -36.93
N CYS A 476 20.26 21.93 -37.39
CA CYS A 476 20.25 21.59 -38.81
C CYS A 476 19.54 22.66 -39.64
N LYS A 477 18.45 23.25 -39.12
CA LYS A 477 17.72 24.35 -39.80
C LYS A 477 18.60 25.59 -39.96
N GLU A 478 19.27 26.01 -38.90
CA GLU A 478 20.10 27.23 -38.85
C GLU A 478 21.31 27.20 -39.78
N ILE A 479 21.77 26.02 -40.19
CA ILE A 479 22.86 25.86 -41.17
C ILE A 479 22.33 25.88 -42.61
N ILE A 480 21.04 25.60 -42.81
CA ILE A 480 20.39 25.55 -44.12
C ILE A 480 19.85 26.93 -44.54
N THR A 481 19.43 27.76 -43.58
CA THR A 481 19.09 29.19 -43.76
C THR A 481 20.33 30.06 -43.71
#